data_AF-A0A6A7B2X1-F1
#
_entry.id   AF-A0A6A7B2X1-F1
#
_cell.length_a   1.000
_cell.length_b   1.000
_cell.length_c   1.000
_cell.angle_alpha   90.00
_cell.angle_beta   90.00
_cell.angle_gamma   90.00
#
_symmetry.space_group_name_H-M   'P 1'
#
loop_
_entity.id
_entity.type
_entity.pdbx_description
1 polymer ?
#
loop_
_entity_poly.entity_id
_entity_poly.type
_entity_poly.pdbx_seq_one_letter_code
_entity_poly.pdbx_strand_id
1 'polypeptide(L)' 'MFRWYQRAVKCYVHVTDILEPDEQAFQRSRWFTRDWTLEELLAPASVEFFSQNGKRLGSRISLA' A
#
# COMPACT_ATOMS: atom_id res chain seq x y z
N MET A 1 -1.35 4.70 19.59
CA MET A 1 -1.21 3.97 18.32
C MET A 1 -1.09 4.92 17.12
N PHE A 2 -2.13 5.69 16.78
CA PHE A 2 -2.20 6.50 15.54
C PHE A 2 -1.05 7.48 15.27
N ARG A 3 -0.49 8.10 16.33
CA ARG A 3 0.64 9.04 16.21
C ARG A 3 1.91 8.39 15.66
N TRP A 4 2.07 7.07 15.83
CA TRP A 4 3.19 6.30 15.30
C TRP A 4 3.06 6.10 13.79
N TYR A 5 1.85 5.80 13.29
CA TYR A 5 1.55 5.72 11.87
C TYR A 5 1.71 7.07 11.17
N GLN A 6 1.16 8.13 11.77
CA GLN A 6 1.29 9.49 11.22
C GLN A 6 2.74 9.98 11.14
N ARG A 7 3.58 9.59 12.11
CA ARG A 7 5.00 9.99 12.18
C ARG A 7 5.95 8.96 11.58
N ALA A 8 5.44 7.89 10.99
CA ALA A 8 6.28 6.92 10.33
C ALA A 8 7.01 7.58 9.15
N VAL A 9 8.25 7.17 8.89
CA VAL A 9 8.98 7.63 7.70
C VAL A 9 8.52 6.84 6.47
N LYS A 10 8.19 5.57 6.66
CA LYS A 10 7.70 4.65 5.63
C LYS A 10 6.59 3.76 6.18
N CYS A 11 5.63 3.45 5.33
CA CYS A 11 4.64 2.40 5.58
C CYS A 11 4.73 1.34 4.49
N TYR A 12 4.68 0.08 4.91
CA TYR A 12 4.74 -1.06 4.02
C TYR A 12 3.37 -1.72 3.98
N VAL A 13 2.87 -1.97 2.77
CA VAL A 13 1.59 -2.62 2.54
C VAL A 13 1.84 -3.91 1.78
N HIS A 14 1.41 -5.01 2.38
CA HIS A 14 1.43 -6.32 1.74
C HIS A 14 0.07 -6.59 1.10
N VAL A 15 0.07 -6.76 -0.22
CA VAL A 15 -1.12 -6.94 -1.05
C VAL A 15 -1.15 -8.39 -1.49
N THR A 16 -1.97 -9.18 -0.79
CA THR A 16 -2.02 -10.64 -0.95
C THR A 16 -2.71 -11.13 -2.21
N ASP A 17 -3.53 -10.28 -2.82
CA ASP A 17 -4.33 -10.57 -4.02
C ASP A 17 -3.55 -10.41 -5.33
N ILE A 18 -2.27 -10.05 -5.25
CA ILE A 18 -1.37 -9.92 -6.40
C ILE A 18 -0.19 -10.85 -6.19
N LEU A 19 0.01 -11.82 -7.10
CA LEU A 19 1.18 -12.70 -7.06
C LEU A 19 2.41 -12.02 -7.68
N GLU A 20 2.21 -11.47 -8.88
CA GLU A 20 3.26 -10.87 -9.71
C GLU A 20 3.00 -9.38 -9.95
N PRO A 21 4.06 -8.55 -10.07
CA PRO A 21 3.91 -7.12 -10.31
C PRO A 21 3.25 -6.86 -11.66
N ASP A 22 1.98 -6.46 -11.60
CA ASP A 22 1.19 -6.00 -12.73
C ASP A 22 0.42 -4.74 -12.29
N GLU A 23 0.57 -3.66 -13.06
CA GLU A 23 -0.07 -2.38 -12.76
C GLU A 23 -1.60 -2.48 -12.83
N GLN A 24 -2.13 -3.27 -13.75
CA GLN A 24 -3.59 -3.43 -13.90
C GLN A 24 -4.18 -4.22 -12.73
N ALA A 25 -3.53 -5.33 -12.33
CA ALA A 25 -3.90 -6.06 -11.12
C ALA A 25 -3.76 -5.18 -9.87
N PHE A 26 -2.74 -4.34 -9.79
CA PHE A 26 -2.53 -3.46 -8.65
C PHE A 26 -3.63 -2.40 -8.51
N GLN A 27 -4.06 -1.75 -9.59
CA GLN A 27 -5.19 -0.80 -9.56
C GLN A 27 -6.52 -1.45 -9.17
N ARG A 28 -6.72 -2.72 -9.53
CA ARG A 28 -7.91 -3.50 -9.17
C ARG A 28 -7.81 -4.21 -7.83
N SER A 29 -6.69 -4.03 -7.13
CA SER A 29 -6.43 -4.76 -5.90
C SER A 29 -7.41 -4.41 -4.79
N ARG A 30 -7.51 -5.31 -3.81
CA ARG A 30 -8.37 -5.12 -2.65
C ARG A 30 -8.04 -3.82 -1.92
N TRP A 31 -6.79 -3.37 -1.97
CA TRP A 31 -6.36 -2.12 -1.34
C TRP A 31 -7.08 -0.89 -1.89
N PHE A 32 -7.39 -0.84 -3.18
CA PHE A 32 -8.10 0.30 -3.81
C PHE A 32 -9.60 0.12 -3.88
N THR A 33 -10.08 -1.13 -3.78
CA THR A 33 -11.51 -1.44 -3.91
C THR A 33 -12.24 -1.55 -2.58
N ARG A 34 -11.53 -1.65 -1.45
CA ARG A 34 -12.11 -1.61 -0.11
C ARG A 34 -11.96 -0.24 0.53
N ASP A 35 -12.82 0.03 1.51
CA ASP A 35 -12.65 1.18 2.40
C ASP A 35 -11.33 1.10 3.18
N TRP A 36 -10.66 2.24 3.28
CA TRP A 36 -9.43 2.37 4.05
C TRP A 36 -9.71 2.42 5.54
N THR A 37 -8.87 1.76 6.31
CA THR A 37 -8.87 1.92 7.76
C THR A 37 -8.30 3.29 8.13
N LEU A 38 -8.61 3.74 9.36
CA LEU A 38 -8.07 5.01 9.86
C LEU A 38 -6.54 5.02 9.88
N GLU A 39 -5.89 3.89 10.14
CA GLU A 39 -4.42 3.80 10.12
C GLU A 39 -3.84 3.98 8.71
N GLU A 40 -4.57 3.53 7.68
CA GLU A 40 -4.19 3.66 6.27
C GLU A 40 -4.39 5.08 5.76
N LEU A 41 -5.42 5.76 6.25
CA LEU A 41 -5.66 7.18 6.00
C LEU A 41 -4.60 8.07 6.66
N LEU A 42 -4.15 7.69 7.86
CA LEU A 42 -3.15 8.42 8.63
C LEU A 42 -1.71 8.09 8.21
N ALA A 43 -1.50 7.04 7.42
CA ALA A 43 -0.18 6.64 6.98
C ALA A 43 0.52 7.78 6.20
N PRO A 44 1.86 7.87 6.26
CA PRO A 44 2.63 8.92 5.61
C PRO A 44 2.50 8.82 4.09
N ALA A 45 2.85 9.88 3.36
CA ALA A 45 2.82 9.88 1.89
C ALA A 45 3.68 8.74 1.27
N SER A 46 4.76 8.35 1.93
CA SER A 46 5.65 7.26 1.48
C SER A 46 5.13 5.88 1.89
N VAL A 47 4.13 5.39 1.16
CA VAL A 47 3.64 4.00 1.26
C VAL A 47 4.26 3.16 0.15
N GLU A 48 4.89 2.04 0.49
CA GLU A 48 5.46 1.06 -0.46
C GLU A 48 4.60 -0.21 -0.48
N PHE A 49 4.27 -0.69 -1.68
CA PHE A 49 3.41 -1.85 -1.89
C PHE A 49 4.22 -3.07 -2.30
N PHE A 50 3.87 -4.21 -1.73
CA PHE A 50 4.51 -5.51 -1.97
C PHE A 50 3.47 -6.55 -2.33
N SER A 51 3.79 -7.41 -3.30
CA SER A 51 2.96 -8.53 -3.73
C SER A 51 2.97 -9.64 -2.69
N GLN A 52 2.11 -10.63 -2.87
CA GLN A 52 2.07 -11.83 -2.04
C GLN A 52 3.46 -12.51 -1.95
N ASN A 53 4.19 -12.54 -3.07
CA ASN A 53 5.55 -13.10 -3.17
C ASN A 53 6.65 -12.16 -2.65
N GLY A 54 6.29 -11.01 -2.05
CA GLY A 54 7.23 -10.01 -1.55
C GLY A 54 7.90 -9.18 -2.65
N LYS A 55 7.37 -9.17 -3.88
CA LYS A 55 7.88 -8.33 -4.96
C LYS A 55 7.34 -6.91 -4.82
N ARG A 56 8.19 -5.91 -4.99
CA ARG A 56 7.77 -4.50 -4.93
C ARG A 56 6.87 -4.17 -6.12
N LEU A 57 5.66 -3.68 -5.81
CA LEU A 57 4.63 -3.31 -6.78
C LEU A 57 4.72 -1.82 -7.15
N GLY A 58 5.14 -0.99 -6.20
CA GLY A 58 5.23 0.46 -6.40
C GLY A 58 5.17 1.23 -5.10
N SER A 59 4.98 2.54 -5.22
CA SER A 59 4.75 3.42 -4.07
C SER A 59 3.60 4.36 -4.34
N ARG A 60 2.90 4.82 -3.29
CA ARG A 60 1.80 5.78 -3.43
C ARG A 60 2.23 7.08 -4.14
N ILE A 61 3.48 7.50 -3.98
CA ILE A 61 4.01 8.72 -4.63
C ILE A 61 4.25 8.50 -6.13
N SER A 62 4.64 7.29 -6.53
CA SER A 62 4.90 6.96 -7.95
C SER A 62 3.62 6.69 -8.76
N LEU A 63 2.45 6.79 -8.13
CA LEU A 63 1.13 6.55 -8.74
C LEU A 63 0.29 7.85 -8.83
N ALA A 64 0.88 8.99 -8.49
CA ALA A 64 0.28 10.32 -8.63
C ALA A 64 0.56 10.91 -10.02
#